data_AF-A0A9D2IIX6-F1
#
_entry.id   AF-A0A9D2IIX6-F1
#
_cell.length_a   1.000
_cell.length_b   1.000
_cell.length_c   1.000
_cell.angle_alpha   90.00
_cell.angle_beta   90.00
_cell.angle_gamma   90.00
#
_symmetry.space_group_name_H-M   'P 1'
#
loop_
_entity.id
_entity.type
_entity.pdbx_description
1 polymer ?
#
loop_
_entity_poly.entity_id
_entity_poly.type
_entity_poly.pdbx_seq_one_letter_code
_entity_poly.pdbx_strand_id
1 'polypeptide(L)'
;MFEFLRKKKKAKEKPVIAFWKEFEERSDLYLNIIKDDEEDSDDYLWMLGLIRSGLKPCCIDTSVGMEFRIEKGRDPVRLVFLHMNDDYLRQVGDLLEAHYPQSLAGKIEFAVAEF
;
A
#
# COMPACT_ATOMS: atom_id res chain seq x y z
N MET A 1 11.57 -8.64 38.37
CA MET A 1 10.68 -7.86 37.49
C MET A 1 11.43 -7.69 36.19
N PHE A 2 11.22 -8.58 35.22
CA PHE A 2 11.91 -8.50 33.93
C PHE A 2 11.19 -7.45 33.08
N GLU A 3 11.78 -6.26 32.98
CA GLU A 3 11.41 -5.28 31.97
C GLU A 3 11.75 -5.87 30.60
N PHE A 4 10.76 -6.53 30.00
CA PHE A 4 10.79 -6.86 28.59
C PHE A 4 10.73 -5.53 27.85
N LEU A 5 11.89 -4.93 27.58
CA LEU A 5 12.06 -3.82 26.65
C LEU A 5 11.41 -4.27 25.34
N ARG A 6 10.16 -3.83 25.13
CA ARG A 6 9.39 -4.01 23.91
C ARG A 6 10.16 -3.22 22.85
N LYS A 7 11.15 -3.85 22.20
CA LYS A 7 11.87 -3.24 21.07
C LYS A 7 10.80 -2.70 20.13
N LYS A 8 10.72 -1.37 19.97
CA LYS A 8 9.84 -0.76 18.98
C LYS A 8 10.17 -1.43 17.65
N LYS A 9 9.19 -2.13 17.07
CA LYS A 9 9.38 -2.86 15.83
C LYS A 9 9.64 -1.85 14.72
N LYS A 10 10.65 -2.11 13.89
CA LYS A 10 11.03 -1.24 12.77
C LYS A 10 10.50 -1.83 11.47
N ALA A 11 9.92 -0.99 10.62
CA ALA A 11 9.52 -1.39 9.28
C ALA A 11 10.74 -1.86 8.45
N LYS A 12 10.52 -2.82 7.55
CA LYS A 12 11.58 -3.41 6.73
C LYS A 12 11.44 -2.91 5.29
N GLU A 13 12.54 -2.46 4.71
CA GLU A 13 12.58 -1.97 3.32
C GLU A 13 12.38 -3.09 2.28
N LYS A 14 12.97 -4.27 2.49
CA LYS A 14 12.94 -5.35 1.49
C LYS A 14 11.52 -5.75 1.06
N PRO A 15 10.54 -5.96 1.96
CA PRO A 15 9.14 -6.18 1.58
C PRO A 15 8.53 -5.03 0.77
N VAL A 16 8.83 -3.78 1.12
CA VAL A 16 8.31 -2.59 0.44
C VAL A 16 8.81 -2.51 -1.00
N ILE A 17 10.11 -2.74 -1.22
CA ILE A 17 10.70 -2.77 -2.56
C ILE A 17 10.09 -3.90 -3.39
N ALA A 18 9.89 -5.08 -2.80
CA ALA A 18 9.27 -6.21 -3.49
C ALA A 18 7.81 -5.90 -3.88
N PHE A 19 7.04 -5.32 -2.96
CA PHE A 19 5.67 -4.88 -3.23
C PHE A 19 5.62 -3.92 -4.41
N TRP A 20 6.44 -2.86 -4.39
CA TRP A 20 6.43 -1.86 -5.45
C TRP A 20 6.84 -2.43 -6.80
N LYS A 21 7.83 -3.32 -6.84
CA LYS A 21 8.24 -3.99 -8.07
C LYS A 21 7.10 -4.83 -8.65
N GLU A 22 6.45 -5.66 -7.83
CA GLU A 22 5.32 -6.48 -8.28
C GLU A 22 4.13 -5.64 -8.73
N PHE A 23 3.86 -4.53 -8.04
CA PHE A 23 2.82 -3.57 -8.41
C PHE A 23 3.13 -2.92 -9.76
N GLU A 24 4.36 -2.41 -9.93
CA GLU A 24 4.82 -1.76 -11.15
C GLU A 24 4.68 -2.68 -12.38
N GLU A 25 5.09 -3.94 -12.25
CA GLU A 25 4.98 -4.96 -13.31
C GLU A 25 3.54 -5.21 -13.79
N ARG A 26 2.54 -4.91 -12.95
CA ARG A 26 1.11 -5.12 -13.24
C ARG A 26 0.31 -3.82 -13.34
N SER A 27 0.97 -2.68 -13.25
CA SER A 27 0.32 -1.37 -13.08
C SER A 27 -0.63 -1.01 -14.22
N ASP A 28 -0.28 -1.31 -15.48
CA ASP A 28 -1.14 -1.04 -16.63
C ASP A 28 -2.43 -1.92 -16.59
N LEU A 29 -2.32 -3.19 -16.17
CA LEU A 29 -3.50 -4.06 -15.97
C LEU A 29 -4.40 -3.51 -14.85
N TYR A 30 -3.80 -3.13 -13.72
CA TYR A 30 -4.55 -2.56 -12.59
C TYR A 30 -5.25 -1.26 -12.98
N LEU A 31 -4.61 -0.40 -13.76
CA LEU A 31 -5.22 0.83 -14.25
C LEU A 31 -6.42 0.58 -15.16
N ASN A 32 -6.35 -0.42 -16.05
CA ASN A 32 -7.48 -0.76 -16.90
C ASN A 32 -8.67 -1.22 -16.06
N ILE A 33 -8.45 -2.12 -15.09
CA ILE A 33 -9.50 -2.58 -14.17
C ILE A 33 -10.09 -1.40 -13.39
N ILE A 34 -9.26 -0.51 -12.84
CA ILE A 34 -9.76 0.65 -12.06
C ILE A 34 -10.62 1.60 -12.91
N LYS A 35 -10.34 1.72 -14.22
CA LYS A 35 -11.04 2.63 -15.12
C LYS A 35 -12.32 2.03 -15.70
N ASP A 36 -12.28 0.74 -16.03
CA ASP A 36 -13.30 0.11 -16.85
C ASP A 36 -14.32 -0.71 -16.04
N ASP A 37 -13.96 -1.13 -14.82
CA ASP A 37 -14.79 -2.01 -13.98
C ASP A 37 -15.50 -1.30 -12.82
N GLU A 38 -16.64 -1.87 -12.41
CA GLU A 38 -17.35 -1.48 -11.17
C GLU A 38 -16.60 -1.99 -9.92
N GLU A 39 -16.75 -1.31 -8.78
CA GLU A 39 -16.00 -1.63 -7.54
C GLU A 39 -16.37 -2.98 -6.90
N ASP A 40 -17.53 -3.53 -7.28
CA ASP A 40 -18.01 -4.84 -6.87
C ASP A 40 -17.84 -5.91 -7.96
N SER A 41 -17.19 -5.58 -9.08
CA SER A 41 -16.85 -6.56 -10.10
C SER A 41 -15.82 -7.58 -9.59
N ASP A 42 -15.88 -8.80 -10.12
CA ASP A 42 -14.93 -9.85 -9.76
C ASP A 42 -13.47 -9.44 -10.06
N ASP A 43 -13.23 -8.74 -11.17
CA ASP A 43 -11.90 -8.28 -11.57
C ASP A 43 -11.37 -7.19 -10.63
N TYR A 44 -12.24 -6.25 -10.22
CA TYR A 44 -11.87 -5.22 -9.25
C TYR A 44 -11.54 -5.83 -7.88
N LEU A 45 -12.39 -6.74 -7.39
CA LEU A 45 -12.19 -7.44 -6.12
C LEU A 45 -10.93 -8.32 -6.16
N TRP A 46 -10.66 -8.98 -7.28
CA TRP A 46 -9.45 -9.76 -7.51
C TRP A 46 -8.20 -8.89 -7.46
N MET A 47 -8.18 -7.78 -8.21
CA MET A 47 -7.08 -6.82 -8.21
C MET A 47 -6.80 -6.29 -6.80
N LEU A 48 -7.85 -5.86 -6.09
CA LEU A 48 -7.74 -5.35 -4.72
C LEU A 48 -7.18 -6.44 -3.78
N GLY A 49 -7.59 -7.69 -3.97
CA GLY A 49 -7.04 -8.85 -3.28
C GLY A 49 -5.54 -9.05 -3.52
N LEU A 50 -5.06 -8.88 -4.76
CA LEU A 50 -3.64 -8.96 -5.09
C LEU A 50 -2.84 -7.84 -4.44
N ILE A 51 -3.31 -6.59 -4.53
CA ILE A 51 -2.63 -5.43 -3.94
C ILE A 51 -2.50 -5.61 -2.42
N ARG A 52 -3.60 -5.97 -1.74
CA ARG A 52 -3.60 -6.21 -0.29
C ARG A 52 -2.69 -7.37 0.11
N SER A 53 -2.66 -8.44 -0.69
CA SER A 53 -1.79 -9.59 -0.43
C SER A 53 -0.32 -9.24 -0.57
N GLY A 54 0.05 -8.45 -1.59
CA GLY A 54 1.41 -7.96 -1.77
C GLY A 54 1.85 -6.97 -0.69
N LEU A 55 0.92 -6.16 -0.18
CA LEU A 55 1.20 -5.18 0.86
C LEU A 55 1.32 -5.79 2.27
N LYS A 56 0.63 -6.92 2.53
CA LYS A 56 0.59 -7.59 3.84
C LYS A 56 1.98 -7.90 4.42
N PRO A 57 2.97 -8.40 3.67
CA PRO A 57 4.35 -8.56 4.15
C PRO A 57 5.01 -7.28 4.68
N CYS A 58 4.63 -6.11 4.17
CA CYS A 58 5.14 -4.81 4.63
C CYS A 58 4.64 -4.46 6.03
N CYS A 59 3.45 -4.96 6.39
CA CYS A 59 2.76 -4.60 7.62
C CYS A 59 2.71 -5.74 8.66
N ILE A 60 3.47 -6.82 8.50
CA ILE A 60 3.33 -8.06 9.31
C ILE A 60 3.39 -7.86 10.83
N ASP A 61 4.07 -6.80 11.25
CA ASP A 61 4.37 -6.53 12.65
C ASP A 61 3.40 -5.54 13.32
N THR A 62 2.41 -5.03 12.57
CA THR A 62 1.35 -4.12 13.05
C THR A 62 0.49 -4.75 14.14
N SER A 63 -0.09 -3.91 14.99
CA SER A 63 -1.08 -4.31 16.00
C SER A 63 -2.52 -3.97 15.62
N VAL A 64 -2.70 -3.25 14.50
CA VAL A 64 -3.99 -2.78 13.99
C VAL A 64 -4.18 -3.21 12.54
N GLY A 65 -5.43 -3.19 12.06
CA GLY A 65 -5.71 -3.42 10.63
C GLY A 65 -5.02 -2.39 9.75
N MET A 66 -4.58 -2.84 8.58
CA MET A 66 -4.13 -1.96 7.49
C MET A 66 -5.34 -1.55 6.65
N GLU A 67 -5.39 -0.28 6.25
CA GLU A 67 -6.34 0.18 5.23
C GLU A 67 -5.59 0.75 4.03
N PHE A 68 -6.00 0.30 2.85
CA PHE A 68 -5.48 0.73 1.55
C PHE A 68 -6.66 1.10 0.67
N ARG A 69 -6.67 2.34 0.18
CA ARG A 69 -7.77 2.95 -0.57
C ARG A 69 -7.32 3.32 -1.98
N ILE A 70 -8.23 3.18 -2.93
CA ILE A 70 -8.04 3.63 -4.31
C ILE A 70 -9.01 4.80 -4.54
N GLU A 71 -8.47 6.00 -4.72
CA GLU A 71 -9.23 7.19 -5.09
C GLU A 71 -9.39 7.23 -6.61
N LYS A 72 -10.47 6.63 -7.11
CA LYS A 72 -10.79 6.57 -8.55
C LYS A 72 -11.42 7.85 -9.12
N GLY A 73 -11.95 8.74 -8.26
CA GLY A 73 -12.65 9.97 -8.67
C GLY A 73 -11.75 11.10 -9.18
N ARG A 74 -10.52 10.78 -9.58
CA ARG A 74 -9.46 11.72 -9.95
C ARG A 74 -8.57 11.12 -11.03
N ASP A 75 -7.89 12.00 -11.77
CA ASP A 75 -6.93 11.63 -12.81
C ASP A 75 -5.62 12.42 -12.61
N PRO A 76 -4.48 11.76 -12.35
CA PRO A 76 -4.32 10.31 -12.21
C PRO A 76 -5.00 9.76 -10.94
N VAL A 77 -5.39 8.47 -10.99
CA VAL A 77 -5.88 7.71 -9.83
C VAL A 77 -4.85 7.78 -8.70
N ARG A 78 -5.30 7.90 -7.45
CA ARG A 78 -4.40 7.88 -6.29
C ARG A 78 -4.61 6.65 -5.42
N LEU A 79 -3.52 6.02 -5.06
CA LEU A 79 -3.44 4.98 -4.04
C LEU A 79 -3.12 5.63 -2.70
N VAL A 80 -3.89 5.30 -1.66
CA VAL A 80 -3.71 5.88 -0.33
C VAL A 80 -3.47 4.78 0.68
N PHE A 81 -2.31 4.83 1.33
CA PHE A 81 -1.99 3.98 2.48
C PHE A 81 -2.37 4.71 3.77
N LEU A 82 -3.29 4.13 4.54
CA LEU A 82 -3.76 4.72 5.79
C LEU A 82 -3.03 4.10 6.97
N HIS A 83 -2.28 4.92 7.70
CA HIS A 83 -1.43 4.45 8.78
C HIS A 83 -2.16 4.33 10.13
N MET A 84 -3.44 4.70 10.22
CA MET A 84 -4.29 4.49 11.41
C MET A 84 -3.71 5.03 12.73
N ASN A 85 -2.96 6.15 12.69
CA ASN A 85 -2.16 6.70 13.80
C ASN A 85 -1.21 5.68 14.51
N ASP A 86 -0.84 4.59 13.84
CA ASP A 86 0.09 3.58 14.35
C ASP A 86 1.53 3.92 13.94
N ASP A 87 2.43 3.96 14.92
CA ASP A 87 3.86 4.29 14.75
C ASP A 87 4.58 3.37 13.75
N TYR A 88 4.21 2.09 13.73
CA TYR A 88 4.83 1.11 12.83
C TYR A 88 4.29 1.27 11.41
N LEU A 89 2.97 1.46 11.25
CA LEU A 89 2.38 1.73 9.95
C LEU A 89 2.86 3.07 9.38
N ARG A 90 3.07 4.11 10.20
CA ARG A 90 3.70 5.37 9.75
C ARG A 90 5.06 5.11 9.11
N GLN A 91 5.92 4.33 9.77
CA GLN A 91 7.21 3.94 9.20
C GLN A 91 7.08 3.14 7.90
N VAL A 92 6.06 2.27 7.79
CA VAL A 92 5.78 1.56 6.53
C VAL A 92 5.35 2.54 5.44
N GLY A 93 4.51 3.51 5.77
CA GLY A 93 4.11 4.61 4.88
C GLY A 93 5.32 5.39 4.37
N ASP A 94 6.19 5.85 5.27
CA ASP A 94 7.41 6.58 4.90
C ASP A 94 8.29 5.77 3.93
N LEU A 95 8.42 4.46 4.16
CA LEU A 95 9.15 3.57 3.25
C LEU A 95 8.44 3.41 1.91
N LEU A 96 7.11 3.30 1.90
CA LEU A 96 6.33 3.20 0.66
C LEU A 96 6.50 4.47 -0.17
N GLU A 97 6.49 5.66 0.43
CA GLU A 97 6.75 6.92 -0.28
C GLU A 97 8.19 6.99 -0.78
N ALA A 98 9.17 6.65 0.06
CA ALA A 98 10.59 6.71 -0.29
C ALA A 98 10.98 5.77 -1.44
N HIS A 99 10.27 4.64 -1.58
CA HIS A 99 10.52 3.64 -2.62
C HIS A 99 9.47 3.67 -3.75
N TYR A 100 8.65 4.72 -3.81
CA TYR A 100 7.63 4.83 -4.85
C TYR A 100 8.27 4.83 -6.26
N PRO A 101 7.86 3.91 -7.17
CA PRO A 101 8.46 3.81 -8.49
C PRO A 101 8.23 5.05 -9.34
N GLN A 102 9.32 5.66 -9.83
CA GLN A 102 9.24 6.87 -10.64
C GLN A 102 8.53 6.66 -11.99
N SER A 103 8.50 5.43 -12.51
CA SER A 103 7.77 5.04 -13.72
C SER A 103 6.25 5.16 -13.59
N LEU A 104 5.72 5.15 -12.35
CA LEU A 104 4.31 5.29 -12.07
C LEU A 104 3.89 6.75 -11.90
N ALA A 105 4.85 7.66 -11.67
CA ALA A 105 4.58 9.07 -11.48
C ALA A 105 3.86 9.65 -12.72
N GLY A 106 2.70 10.28 -12.48
CA GLY A 106 1.84 10.81 -13.53
C GLY A 106 0.91 9.79 -14.19
N LYS A 107 1.05 8.49 -13.90
CA LYS A 107 0.07 7.44 -14.26
C LYS A 107 -0.84 7.09 -13.09
N ILE A 108 -0.23 6.91 -11.93
CA ILE A 108 -0.85 6.66 -10.64
C ILE A 108 -0.18 7.63 -9.67
N GLU A 109 -0.91 8.13 -8.69
CA GLU A 109 -0.33 8.82 -7.54
C GLU A 109 -0.34 7.91 -6.32
N PHE A 110 0.59 8.17 -5.40
CA PHE A 110 0.61 7.51 -4.10
C PHE A 110 0.67 8.57 -2.99
N ALA A 111 -0.02 8.31 -1.89
CA ALA A 111 0.03 9.14 -0.70
C ALA A 111 -0.09 8.28 0.57
N VAL A 112 0.52 8.77 1.65
CA VAL A 112 0.29 8.28 3.00
C VAL A 112 -0.60 9.26 3.75
N ALA A 113 -1.59 8.75 4.48
CA ALA A 113 -2.50 9.59 5.24
C ALA A 113 -2.81 9.01 6.63
N GLU A 114 -3.16 9.92 7.53
CA GLU A 114 -3.84 9.61 8.78
C GLU A 114 -5.32 9.38 8.48
N PHE A 115 -5.92 8.38 9.15
CA PHE A 115 -7.33 8.01 8.95
C PHE A 115 -8.28 9.14 9.36
#